data_AF-A0A6L6FCT8-F1
#
_entry.id   AF-A0A6L6FCT8-F1
#
_cell.length_a   1.000
_cell.length_b   1.000
_cell.length_c   1.000
_cell.angle_alpha   90.00
_cell.angle_beta   90.00
_cell.angle_gamma   90.00
#
_symmetry.space_group_name_H-M   'P 1'
#
loop_
_entity.id
_entity.type
_entity.pdbx_description
1 polymer ?
#
loop_
_entity_poly.entity_id
_entity_poly.type
_entity_poly.pdbx_seq_one_letter_code
_entity_poly.pdbx_strand_id
1 'polypeptide(L)'
;MFNSIFLPCVMKKGKGMIPTQVVRAPTQNNYISGLTTEQFNRLFDEEINPETLDVLGKQAGNGDLNSIELLHNIALRQGSSGKKAENILFDLFSGKQPAKKGIDKEIQKTSETLYQLYTDKKLANHFDDSKLKKPSKLLYIIGSSIKNLMDKIGLSTLLFKDDRTESTLWDTNRMVTSDEIDSENKALNALPSNITINSAMPLTLSGLDFLKENIEQKEKNSQGLNQLELFPINVHEHWILLALYRDQLTQKTDSVVFNSFTGLAPEIREQLMDAAQVVGAGDNMTFIEGNIQQYVPNGCGLFVLEAIKKLTENTQQDPIDILKTFHKNFPEKSVEEQQEFNIQNRRELFSNYYDDQHHLF
;
A
#
# COMPACT_ATOMS: atom_id res chain seq x y z
N MET A 1 -33.33 -9.38 14.44
CA MET A 1 -32.73 -8.54 15.49
C MET A 1 -31.26 -8.37 15.13
N PHE A 2 -30.91 -7.24 14.50
CA PHE A 2 -29.51 -6.91 14.21
C PHE A 2 -28.90 -6.33 15.49
N ASN A 3 -28.14 -7.13 16.22
CA ASN A 3 -27.28 -6.69 17.33
C ASN A 3 -25.96 -6.13 16.79
N SER A 4 -26.01 -5.22 15.82
CA SER A 4 -24.79 -4.63 15.26
C SER A 4 -24.47 -3.31 15.96
N ILE A 5 -23.23 -3.20 16.46
CA ILE A 5 -22.72 -2.07 17.24
C ILE A 5 -22.48 -0.82 16.36
N PHE A 6 -22.84 -0.79 15.07
CA PHE A 6 -22.59 0.37 14.20
C PHE A 6 -23.36 1.66 14.59
N LEU A 7 -24.47 1.56 15.31
CA LEU A 7 -25.37 2.70 15.59
C LEU A 7 -24.93 3.74 16.67
N PRO A 8 -24.12 3.45 17.72
CA PRO A 8 -23.97 4.41 18.81
C PRO A 8 -23.04 5.61 18.53
N CYS A 9 -22.12 5.55 17.57
CA CYS A 9 -21.03 6.54 17.50
C CYS A 9 -21.17 7.69 16.50
N VAL A 10 -22.15 7.66 15.59
CA VAL A 10 -22.37 8.81 14.68
C VAL A 10 -23.31 9.86 15.29
N MET A 11 -23.80 9.65 16.52
CA MET A 11 -24.65 10.63 17.20
C MET A 11 -23.85 11.51 18.16
N LYS A 12 -23.42 12.70 17.69
CA LYS A 12 -23.63 14.00 18.36
C LYS A 12 -22.90 15.13 17.64
N LYS A 13 -23.65 15.95 16.92
CA LYS A 13 -23.43 17.41 16.92
C LYS A 13 -24.75 18.11 17.23
N GLY A 14 -24.79 18.75 18.41
CA GLY A 14 -25.65 19.88 18.73
C GLY A 14 -27.17 19.70 18.56
N LYS A 15 -27.84 19.17 19.58
CA LYS A 15 -29.09 19.70 20.17
C LYS A 15 -29.44 18.88 21.42
N GLY A 16 -29.97 19.56 22.43
CA GLY A 16 -30.24 19.15 23.81
C GLY A 16 -30.42 17.65 24.11
N MET A 17 -29.91 17.25 25.29
CA MET A 17 -30.24 15.98 25.93
C MET A 17 -31.75 15.73 25.87
N ILE A 18 -32.16 14.74 25.07
CA ILE A 18 -33.43 14.05 25.28
C ILE A 18 -33.07 12.81 26.12
N PRO A 19 -33.60 12.67 27.35
CA PRO A 19 -33.34 11.50 28.18
C PRO A 19 -34.08 10.32 27.57
N THR A 20 -33.41 9.62 26.65
CA THR A 20 -33.86 8.32 26.17
C THR A 20 -33.43 7.30 27.21
N GLN A 21 -34.41 6.48 27.60
CA GLN A 21 -34.35 5.41 28.58
C GLN A 21 -32.95 4.80 28.70
N VAL A 22 -32.52 4.62 29.96
CA VAL A 22 -31.35 3.84 30.35
C VAL A 22 -31.38 2.49 29.64
N VAL A 23 -30.77 2.41 28.46
CA VAL A 23 -30.34 1.16 27.88
C VAL A 23 -29.29 0.69 28.87
N ARG A 24 -29.67 -0.31 29.68
CA ARG A 24 -28.81 -0.94 30.68
C ARG A 24 -27.41 -1.05 30.11
N ALA A 25 -26.43 -0.42 30.78
CA ALA A 25 -25.02 -0.63 30.48
C ALA A 25 -24.81 -2.15 30.38
N PRO A 26 -24.38 -2.67 29.21
CA PRO A 26 -24.23 -4.10 29.04
C PRO A 26 -23.15 -4.57 30.01
N THR A 27 -23.52 -5.51 30.88
CA THR A 27 -22.61 -6.13 31.84
C THR A 27 -21.44 -6.75 31.09
N GLN A 28 -20.23 -6.39 31.52
CA GLN A 28 -18.92 -6.68 30.97
C GLN A 28 -18.62 -8.14 30.56
N ASN A 29 -19.42 -9.10 31.01
CA ASN A 29 -19.02 -10.50 31.05
C ASN A 29 -18.92 -11.20 29.69
N ASN A 30 -19.33 -10.61 28.56
CA ASN A 30 -19.39 -11.35 27.28
C ASN A 30 -18.95 -10.60 26.01
N TYR A 31 -18.58 -9.31 26.05
CA TYR A 31 -18.41 -8.57 24.79
C TYR A 31 -16.99 -8.41 24.27
N ILE A 32 -15.94 -8.24 25.11
CA ILE A 32 -14.56 -8.11 24.62
C ILE A 32 -13.59 -8.70 25.67
N SER A 33 -13.06 -9.90 25.41
CA SER A 33 -12.09 -10.52 26.32
C SER A 33 -10.75 -9.78 26.26
N GLY A 34 -10.45 -8.97 27.28
CA GLY A 34 -9.13 -8.37 27.48
C GLY A 34 -9.10 -6.84 27.59
N LEU A 35 -10.26 -6.16 27.54
CA LEU A 35 -10.37 -4.77 28.01
C LEU A 35 -10.82 -4.71 29.46
N THR A 36 -10.26 -3.77 30.22
CA THR A 36 -10.79 -3.38 31.54
C THR A 36 -12.11 -2.62 31.41
N THR A 37 -12.86 -2.50 32.51
CA THR A 37 -14.14 -1.75 32.53
C THR A 37 -13.94 -0.30 32.15
N GLU A 38 -12.86 0.28 32.67
CA GLU A 38 -12.46 1.65 32.40
C GLU A 38 -12.13 1.85 30.92
N GLN A 39 -11.33 0.95 30.32
CA GLN A 39 -11.00 1.01 28.90
C GLN A 39 -12.24 0.89 28.01
N PHE A 40 -13.16 -0.03 28.32
CA PHE A 40 -14.40 -0.20 27.55
C PHE A 40 -15.27 1.07 27.58
N ASN A 41 -15.46 1.65 28.77
CA ASN A 41 -16.28 2.86 28.90
C ASN A 41 -15.68 4.06 28.16
N ARG A 42 -14.34 4.16 28.12
CA ARG A 42 -13.62 5.23 27.41
C ARG A 42 -13.61 5.09 25.88
N LEU A 43 -14.08 3.98 25.33
CA LEU A 43 -14.23 3.85 23.87
C LEU A 43 -15.20 4.89 23.30
N PHE A 44 -16.11 5.43 24.11
CA PHE A 44 -17.10 6.43 23.69
C PHE A 44 -16.61 7.89 23.84
N ASP A 45 -15.41 8.09 24.39
CA ASP A 45 -14.80 9.41 24.51
C ASP A 45 -14.34 9.92 23.14
N GLU A 46 -14.21 11.25 22.98
CA GLU A 46 -13.72 11.85 21.74
C GLU A 46 -12.29 11.37 21.41
N GLU A 47 -11.43 11.32 22.42
CA GLU A 47 -10.09 10.77 22.36
C GLU A 47 -10.02 9.42 23.07
N ILE A 48 -9.58 8.39 22.34
CA ILE A 48 -9.36 7.05 22.88
C ILE A 48 -7.87 6.89 23.16
N ASN A 49 -7.53 6.39 24.36
CA ASN A 49 -6.16 6.09 24.73
C ASN A 49 -5.52 5.15 23.67
N PRO A 50 -4.35 5.48 23.10
CA PRO A 50 -3.63 4.63 22.16
C PRO A 50 -3.50 3.18 22.62
N GLU A 51 -3.19 2.93 23.90
CA GLU A 51 -3.04 1.59 24.45
C GLU A 51 -4.33 0.76 24.32
N THR A 52 -5.49 1.39 24.47
CA THR A 52 -6.79 0.72 24.28
C THR A 52 -6.96 0.28 22.82
N LEU A 53 -6.55 1.12 21.86
CA LEU A 53 -6.59 0.78 20.43
C LEU A 53 -5.60 -0.33 20.09
N ASP A 54 -4.41 -0.32 20.69
CA ASP A 54 -3.41 -1.38 20.50
C ASP A 54 -3.93 -2.74 21.00
N VAL A 55 -4.60 -2.76 22.15
CA VAL A 55 -5.23 -3.97 22.69
C VAL A 55 -6.33 -4.47 21.74
N LEU A 56 -7.18 -3.58 21.23
CA LEU A 56 -8.20 -3.93 20.23
C LEU A 56 -7.58 -4.46 18.94
N GLY A 57 -6.52 -3.82 18.44
CA GLY A 57 -5.80 -4.26 17.25
C GLY A 57 -5.22 -5.66 17.42
N LYS A 58 -4.61 -5.95 18.57
CA LYS A 58 -4.09 -7.28 18.88
C LYS A 58 -5.19 -8.34 18.96
N GLN A 59 -6.32 -8.02 19.60
CA GLN A 59 -7.45 -8.95 19.70
C GLN A 59 -8.10 -9.22 18.35
N ALA A 60 -8.32 -8.17 17.55
CA ALA A 60 -8.77 -8.26 16.18
C ALA A 60 -7.82 -9.14 15.35
N GLY A 61 -6.50 -8.90 15.42
CA GLY A 61 -5.49 -9.72 14.74
C GLY A 61 -5.49 -11.20 15.15
N ASN A 62 -5.94 -11.53 16.36
CA ASN A 62 -6.13 -12.91 16.83
C ASN A 62 -7.48 -13.53 16.38
N GLY A 63 -8.33 -12.77 15.71
CA GLY A 63 -9.63 -13.21 15.19
C GLY A 63 -10.82 -12.92 16.10
N ASP A 64 -10.71 -11.98 17.05
CA ASP A 64 -11.85 -11.53 17.84
C ASP A 64 -12.78 -10.62 17.01
N LEU A 65 -13.95 -11.14 16.64
CA LEU A 65 -14.89 -10.44 15.75
C LEU A 65 -15.45 -9.16 16.38
N ASN A 66 -15.66 -9.14 17.70
CA ASN A 66 -16.17 -7.96 18.40
C ASN A 66 -15.16 -6.81 18.34
N SER A 67 -13.86 -7.10 18.46
CA SER A 67 -12.79 -6.12 18.30
C SER A 67 -12.72 -5.59 16.86
N ILE A 68 -12.90 -6.45 15.85
CA ILE A 68 -12.98 -6.03 14.45
C ILE A 68 -14.16 -5.07 14.24
N GLU A 69 -15.36 -5.43 14.71
CA GLU A 69 -16.56 -4.58 14.60
C GLU A 69 -16.39 -3.24 15.31
N LEU A 70 -15.83 -3.25 16.52
CA LEU A 70 -15.59 -2.05 17.30
C LEU A 70 -14.54 -1.13 16.63
N LEU A 71 -13.47 -1.70 16.08
CA LEU A 71 -12.49 -0.92 15.31
C LEU A 71 -13.14 -0.28 14.08
N HIS A 72 -14.05 -0.98 13.38
CA HIS A 72 -14.78 -0.37 12.25
C HIS A 72 -15.65 0.79 12.70
N ASN A 73 -16.34 0.64 13.83
CA ASN A 73 -17.12 1.72 14.41
C ASN A 73 -16.23 2.94 14.75
N ILE A 74 -15.12 2.73 15.46
CA ILE A 74 -14.20 3.82 15.82
C ILE A 74 -13.62 4.48 14.57
N ALA A 75 -13.27 3.70 13.54
CA ALA A 75 -12.72 4.17 12.28
C ALA A 75 -13.64 5.15 11.53
N LEU A 76 -14.96 5.12 11.76
CA LEU A 76 -15.92 6.07 11.16
C LEU A 76 -15.72 7.52 11.65
N ARG A 77 -15.06 7.71 12.80
CA ARG A 77 -14.83 9.04 13.41
C ARG A 77 -13.80 9.84 12.62
N GLN A 78 -14.00 11.16 12.50
CA GLN A 78 -13.09 12.05 11.77
C GLN A 78 -11.79 12.38 12.52
N GLY A 79 -11.74 12.19 13.85
CA GLY A 79 -10.61 12.57 14.70
C GLY A 79 -9.43 11.59 14.70
N SER A 80 -8.43 11.90 15.52
CA SER A 80 -7.20 11.11 15.69
C SER A 80 -7.47 9.65 16.05
N SER A 81 -8.41 9.39 16.95
CA SER A 81 -8.87 8.05 17.34
C SER A 81 -9.38 7.25 16.14
N GLY A 82 -10.18 7.89 15.28
CA GLY A 82 -10.71 7.24 14.08
C GLY A 82 -9.65 6.99 13.03
N LYS A 83 -8.67 7.89 12.85
CA LYS A 83 -7.50 7.66 11.97
C LYS A 83 -6.64 6.50 12.47
N LYS A 84 -6.41 6.39 13.78
CA LYS A 84 -5.65 5.28 14.38
C LYS A 84 -6.36 3.93 14.22
N ALA A 85 -7.65 3.86 14.54
CA ALA A 85 -8.43 2.62 14.36
C ALA A 85 -8.50 2.18 12.89
N GLU A 86 -8.65 3.15 11.98
CA GLU A 86 -8.60 2.90 10.53
C GLU A 86 -7.24 2.33 10.09
N ASN A 87 -6.12 2.91 10.55
CA ASN A 87 -4.79 2.39 10.23
C ASN A 87 -4.59 0.97 10.79
N ILE A 88 -5.02 0.69 12.03
CA ILE A 88 -4.95 -0.65 12.61
C ILE A 88 -5.73 -1.67 11.75
N LEU A 89 -6.95 -1.33 11.35
CA LEU A 89 -7.74 -2.20 10.46
C LEU A 89 -7.05 -2.43 9.13
N PHE A 90 -6.49 -1.37 8.54
CA PHE A 90 -5.83 -1.46 7.25
C PHE A 90 -4.56 -2.28 7.32
N ASP A 91 -3.73 -2.11 8.35
CA ASP A 91 -2.48 -2.86 8.53
C ASP A 91 -2.76 -4.36 8.73
N LEU A 92 -3.82 -4.72 9.46
CA LEU A 92 -4.30 -6.10 9.57
C LEU A 92 -4.85 -6.65 8.24
N PHE A 93 -5.57 -5.81 7.49
CA PHE A 93 -6.18 -6.18 6.20
C PHE A 93 -5.14 -6.33 5.09
N SER A 94 -4.11 -5.49 5.06
CA SER A 94 -3.05 -5.52 4.04
C SER A 94 -2.03 -6.62 4.29
N GLY A 95 -1.96 -7.16 5.51
CA GLY A 95 -0.93 -8.11 5.93
C GLY A 95 0.34 -7.44 6.46
N LYS A 96 0.39 -6.10 6.50
CA LYS A 96 1.51 -5.33 7.07
C LYS A 96 1.72 -5.66 8.54
N GLN A 97 0.63 -5.79 9.29
CA GLN A 97 0.66 -6.30 10.65
C GLN A 97 0.40 -7.81 10.65
N PRO A 98 1.33 -8.64 11.17
CA PRO A 98 1.12 -10.08 11.29
C PRO A 98 -0.14 -10.41 12.11
N ALA A 99 -0.96 -11.30 11.57
CA ALA A 99 -2.24 -11.66 12.15
C ALA A 99 -2.63 -13.11 11.80
N LYS A 100 -3.71 -13.60 12.42
CA LYS A 100 -4.26 -14.92 12.13
C LYS A 100 -4.68 -15.01 10.66
N LYS A 101 -4.33 -16.12 10.00
CA LYS A 101 -4.71 -16.40 8.62
C LYS A 101 -6.23 -16.25 8.41
N GLY A 102 -6.62 -15.50 7.38
CA GLY A 102 -8.02 -15.23 7.03
C GLY A 102 -8.65 -14.04 7.77
N ILE A 103 -7.89 -13.28 8.56
CA ILE A 103 -8.39 -12.06 9.21
C ILE A 103 -8.92 -11.03 8.21
N ASP A 104 -8.29 -10.94 7.03
CA ASP A 104 -8.67 -10.02 5.97
C ASP A 104 -10.10 -10.29 5.49
N LYS A 105 -10.49 -11.58 5.41
CA LYS A 105 -11.87 -11.99 5.06
C LYS A 105 -12.89 -11.61 6.13
N GLU A 106 -12.54 -11.70 7.41
CA GLU A 106 -13.45 -11.28 8.50
C GLU A 106 -13.60 -9.75 8.55
N ILE A 107 -12.51 -9.02 8.29
CA ILE A 107 -12.55 -7.56 8.10
C ILE A 107 -13.45 -7.21 6.91
N GLN A 108 -13.28 -7.89 5.77
CA GLN A 108 -14.13 -7.69 4.58
C GLN A 108 -15.61 -7.96 4.86
N LYS A 109 -15.93 -9.02 5.60
CA LYS A 109 -17.32 -9.35 5.96
C LYS A 109 -17.97 -8.29 6.84
N THR A 110 -17.19 -7.73 7.78
CA THR A 110 -17.63 -6.62 8.63
C THR A 110 -17.85 -5.35 7.79
N SER A 111 -16.95 -5.09 6.85
CA SER A 111 -17.05 -4.00 5.88
C SER A 111 -18.25 -4.14 4.93
N GLU A 112 -18.58 -5.34 4.48
CA GLU A 112 -19.79 -5.62 3.67
C GLU A 112 -21.06 -5.25 4.44
N THR A 113 -21.10 -5.60 5.74
CA THR A 113 -22.23 -5.27 6.63
C THR A 113 -22.34 -3.74 6.80
N LEU A 114 -21.23 -3.05 7.04
CA LEU A 114 -21.19 -1.59 7.15
C LEU A 114 -21.67 -0.92 5.87
N TYR A 115 -21.27 -1.43 4.71
CA TYR A 115 -21.71 -0.91 3.41
C TYR A 115 -23.21 -1.08 3.17
N GLN A 116 -23.79 -2.22 3.58
CA GLN A 116 -25.23 -2.46 3.51
C GLN A 116 -26.01 -1.46 4.38
N LEU A 117 -25.49 -1.13 5.57
CA LEU A 117 -26.11 -0.11 6.44
C LEU A 117 -26.00 1.29 5.85
N TYR A 118 -24.86 1.61 5.23
CA TYR A 118 -24.64 2.90 4.58
C TYR A 118 -25.56 3.12 3.36
N THR A 119 -25.79 2.07 2.57
CA THR A 119 -26.61 2.13 1.36
C THR A 119 -28.12 1.98 1.64
N ASP A 120 -28.51 1.56 2.85
CA ASP A 120 -29.91 1.60 3.28
C ASP A 120 -30.38 3.06 3.40
N LYS A 121 -31.31 3.46 2.52
CA LYS A 121 -31.89 4.81 2.49
C LYS A 121 -32.48 5.27 3.83
N LYS A 122 -32.89 4.34 4.70
CA LYS A 122 -33.42 4.68 6.02
C LYS A 122 -32.33 5.05 7.02
N LEU A 123 -31.10 4.56 6.81
CA LEU A 123 -29.98 4.71 7.73
C LEU A 123 -28.86 5.59 7.18
N ALA A 124 -28.85 5.87 5.87
CA ALA A 124 -27.82 6.65 5.18
C ALA A 124 -27.53 8.01 5.86
N ASN A 125 -28.56 8.70 6.35
CA ASN A 125 -28.43 10.00 7.03
C ASN A 125 -27.60 9.92 8.33
N HIS A 126 -27.52 8.73 8.96
CA HIS A 126 -26.67 8.51 10.12
C HIS A 126 -25.19 8.44 9.77
N PHE A 127 -24.81 8.51 8.49
CA PHE A 127 -23.41 8.47 8.06
C PHE A 127 -22.94 9.79 7.44
N ASP A 128 -23.76 10.86 7.52
CA ASP A 128 -23.48 12.14 6.88
C ASP A 128 -22.15 12.76 7.32
N ASP A 129 -21.81 12.63 8.59
CA ASP A 129 -20.55 13.13 9.18
C ASP A 129 -19.42 12.08 9.20
N SER A 130 -19.61 10.91 8.59
CA SER A 130 -18.65 9.79 8.64
C SER A 130 -17.58 9.86 7.54
N LYS A 131 -16.52 9.05 7.69
CA LYS A 131 -15.49 8.88 6.65
C LYS A 131 -15.98 8.19 5.37
N LEU A 132 -17.22 7.70 5.32
CA LEU A 132 -17.76 6.98 4.16
C LEU A 132 -18.08 7.87 2.94
N LYS A 133 -18.00 9.20 3.10
CA LYS A 133 -18.24 10.18 2.01
C LYS A 133 -16.96 10.85 1.50
N LYS A 134 -15.80 10.47 2.04
CA LYS A 134 -14.51 11.08 1.72
C LYS A 134 -13.47 9.99 1.49
N PRO A 135 -12.45 10.22 0.65
CA PRO A 135 -11.36 9.28 0.47
C PRO A 135 -10.78 8.85 1.82
N SER A 136 -10.74 7.55 2.06
CA SER A 136 -10.30 6.96 3.33
C SER A 136 -9.85 5.51 3.13
N LYS A 137 -8.96 5.03 4.00
CA LYS A 137 -8.54 3.64 4.02
C LYS A 137 -9.70 2.71 4.37
N LEU A 138 -10.62 3.16 5.23
CA LEU A 138 -11.86 2.43 5.52
C LEU A 138 -12.71 2.23 4.25
N LEU A 139 -12.84 3.25 3.40
CA LEU A 139 -13.55 3.10 2.12
C LEU A 139 -12.87 2.11 1.17
N TYR A 140 -11.54 2.03 1.18
CA TYR A 140 -10.84 1.03 0.39
C TYR A 140 -11.13 -0.39 0.87
N ILE A 141 -11.11 -0.63 2.19
CA ILE A 141 -11.49 -1.94 2.76
C ILE A 141 -12.93 -2.28 2.38
N ILE A 142 -13.85 -1.32 2.51
CA ILE A 142 -15.26 -1.46 2.11
C ILE A 142 -15.37 -1.84 0.64
N GLY A 143 -14.76 -1.08 -0.27
CA GLY A 143 -14.84 -1.34 -1.69
C GLY A 143 -14.28 -2.72 -2.09
N SER A 144 -13.32 -3.27 -1.33
CA SER A 144 -12.83 -4.62 -1.56
C SER A 144 -13.89 -5.71 -1.35
N SER A 145 -14.90 -5.44 -0.52
CA SER A 145 -16.02 -6.35 -0.21
C SER A 145 -17.23 -6.20 -1.15
N ILE A 146 -17.30 -5.10 -1.90
CA ILE A 146 -18.46 -4.79 -2.75
C ILE A 146 -18.50 -5.72 -3.97
N LYS A 147 -19.70 -6.22 -4.27
CA LYS A 147 -19.97 -7.08 -5.44
C LYS A 147 -20.47 -6.29 -6.66
N ASN A 148 -21.15 -5.17 -6.44
CA ASN A 148 -21.65 -4.32 -7.51
C ASN A 148 -20.49 -3.58 -8.19
N LEU A 149 -20.35 -3.76 -9.51
CA LEU A 149 -19.26 -3.17 -10.28
C LEU A 149 -19.36 -1.65 -10.37
N MET A 150 -20.57 -1.09 -10.55
CA MET A 150 -20.75 0.36 -10.66
C MET A 150 -20.38 1.07 -9.36
N ASP A 151 -20.72 0.48 -8.22
CA ASP A 151 -20.34 1.01 -6.91
C ASP A 151 -18.82 0.97 -6.71
N LYS A 152 -18.14 -0.10 -7.17
CA LYS A 152 -16.67 -0.19 -7.16
C LYS A 152 -16.02 0.86 -8.07
N ILE A 153 -16.54 1.07 -9.27
CA ILE A 153 -16.04 2.11 -10.17
C ILE A 153 -16.21 3.48 -9.51
N GLY A 154 -17.39 3.78 -8.96
CA GLY A 154 -17.65 5.05 -8.27
C GLY A 154 -16.71 5.29 -7.08
N LEU A 155 -16.42 4.26 -6.28
CA LEU A 155 -15.42 4.36 -5.21
C LEU A 155 -13.99 4.49 -5.73
N SER A 156 -13.66 3.86 -6.86
CA SER A 156 -12.33 4.00 -7.48
C SER A 156 -12.08 5.44 -7.91
N THR A 157 -13.06 6.06 -8.57
CA THR A 157 -13.03 7.49 -8.93
C THR A 157 -12.95 8.38 -7.71
N LEU A 158 -13.69 8.08 -6.63
CA LEU A 158 -13.60 8.84 -5.38
C LEU A 158 -12.21 8.77 -4.75
N LEU A 159 -11.60 7.58 -4.68
CA LEU A 159 -10.35 7.32 -3.97
C LEU A 159 -9.10 7.79 -4.72
N PHE A 160 -9.08 7.68 -6.04
CA PHE A 160 -7.92 8.07 -6.87
C PHE A 160 -8.13 9.33 -7.72
N LYS A 161 -9.32 9.95 -7.66
CA LYS A 161 -9.71 11.07 -8.54
C LYS A 161 -9.44 10.77 -10.02
N ASP A 162 -9.60 9.51 -10.38
CA ASP A 162 -9.23 8.97 -11.67
C ASP A 162 -10.51 8.57 -12.43
N ASP A 163 -10.59 9.01 -13.69
CA ASP A 163 -11.73 8.81 -14.57
C ASP A 163 -11.68 7.45 -15.30
N ARG A 164 -10.80 6.52 -14.89
CA ARG A 164 -10.78 5.14 -15.39
C ARG A 164 -12.15 4.47 -15.26
N THR A 165 -12.71 4.05 -16.40
CA THR A 165 -14.02 3.37 -16.48
C THR A 165 -13.92 1.85 -16.62
N GLU A 166 -12.74 1.31 -16.95
CA GLU A 166 -12.54 -0.09 -17.35
C GLU A 166 -11.84 -0.98 -16.31
N SER A 167 -11.30 -0.40 -15.22
CA SER A 167 -10.67 -1.15 -14.13
C SER A 167 -10.94 -0.51 -12.77
N THR A 168 -10.94 -1.34 -11.72
CA THR A 168 -11.13 -0.91 -10.34
C THR A 168 -9.83 -0.99 -9.54
N LEU A 169 -9.75 -0.25 -8.44
CA LEU A 169 -8.57 -0.26 -7.55
C LEU A 169 -8.25 -1.62 -6.94
N TRP A 170 -9.24 -2.52 -6.89
CA TRP A 170 -9.12 -3.86 -6.33
C TRP A 170 -8.82 -4.93 -7.37
N ASP A 171 -8.71 -4.56 -8.65
CA ASP A 171 -8.35 -5.50 -9.70
C ASP A 171 -6.91 -5.97 -9.48
N THR A 172 -6.73 -7.29 -9.39
CA THR A 172 -5.43 -7.92 -9.11
C THR A 172 -4.46 -7.89 -10.29
N ASN A 173 -4.94 -7.41 -11.44
CA ASN A 173 -4.21 -7.27 -12.71
C ASN A 173 -4.14 -5.82 -13.19
N ARG A 174 -4.40 -4.82 -12.34
CA ARG A 174 -4.25 -3.41 -12.76
C ARG A 174 -2.77 -3.03 -12.86
N MET A 175 -2.43 -2.15 -13.80
CA MET A 175 -1.10 -1.55 -13.84
C MET A 175 -0.89 -0.61 -12.64
N VAL A 176 0.30 -0.65 -12.05
CA VAL A 176 0.71 0.27 -10.98
C VAL A 176 1.10 1.61 -11.61
N THR A 177 0.71 2.74 -11.01
CA THR A 177 1.04 4.08 -11.53
C THR A 177 2.39 4.58 -11.04
N SER A 178 2.93 5.63 -11.67
CA SER A 178 4.13 6.32 -11.19
C SER A 178 3.94 6.90 -9.80
N ASP A 179 2.77 7.51 -9.53
CA ASP A 179 2.46 8.11 -8.24
C ASP A 179 2.43 7.07 -7.12
N GLU A 180 1.88 5.87 -7.39
CA GLU A 180 1.90 4.77 -6.43
C GLU A 180 3.33 4.30 -6.13
N ILE A 181 4.18 4.17 -7.15
CA ILE A 181 5.60 3.80 -6.96
C ILE A 181 6.33 4.87 -6.15
N ASP A 182 6.15 6.15 -6.47
CA ASP A 182 6.81 7.25 -5.79
C ASP A 182 6.34 7.38 -4.33
N SER A 183 5.05 7.26 -4.07
CA SER A 183 4.52 7.28 -2.70
C SER A 183 5.02 6.09 -1.87
N GLU A 184 5.12 4.88 -2.45
CA GLU A 184 5.71 3.71 -1.79
C GLU A 184 7.18 3.93 -1.45
N ASN A 185 7.96 4.43 -2.41
CA ASN A 185 9.39 4.71 -2.20
C ASN A 185 9.62 5.78 -1.13
N LYS A 186 8.77 6.82 -1.05
CA LYS A 186 8.82 7.82 0.03
C LYS A 186 8.47 7.24 1.40
N ALA A 187 7.60 6.23 1.44
CA ALA A 187 7.18 5.57 2.67
C ALA A 187 8.26 4.63 3.25
N LEU A 188 9.31 4.31 2.47
CA LEU A 188 10.49 3.64 3.00
C LEU A 188 11.17 4.54 4.05
N ASN A 189 11.10 4.12 5.32
CA ASN A 189 11.78 4.78 6.43
C ASN A 189 13.27 5.02 6.11
N ALA A 190 13.83 6.13 6.60
CA ALA A 190 15.25 6.50 6.56
C ALA A 190 16.13 5.63 5.64
N LEU A 191 16.11 5.95 4.34
CA LEU A 191 16.92 5.25 3.35
C LEU A 191 18.39 5.21 3.78
N PRO A 192 19.11 4.09 3.55
CA PRO A 192 20.54 4.04 3.75
C PRO A 192 21.22 5.19 2.99
N SER A 193 22.18 5.87 3.62
CA SER A 193 22.83 7.06 3.06
C SER A 193 23.60 6.80 1.76
N ASN A 194 23.81 5.52 1.40
CA ASN A 194 24.47 5.07 0.18
C ASN A 194 23.48 4.67 -0.94
N ILE A 195 22.18 4.94 -0.79
CA ILE A 195 21.16 4.60 -1.79
C ILE A 195 20.32 5.84 -2.07
N THR A 196 20.03 6.08 -3.35
CA THR A 196 19.04 7.06 -3.78
C THR A 196 18.03 6.40 -4.70
N ILE A 197 16.75 6.64 -4.43
CA ILE A 197 15.64 6.21 -5.29
C ILE A 197 15.15 7.45 -6.05
N ASN A 198 15.20 7.38 -7.38
CA ASN A 198 14.75 8.45 -8.26
C ASN A 198 13.25 8.28 -8.58
N SER A 199 12.60 9.39 -8.94
CA SER A 199 11.18 9.38 -9.32
C SER A 199 10.94 8.45 -10.50
N ALA A 200 9.82 7.73 -10.45
CA ALA A 200 9.36 6.86 -11.51
C ALA A 200 9.11 7.65 -12.80
N MET A 201 9.66 7.19 -13.92
CA MET A 201 9.61 7.94 -15.19
C MET A 201 9.33 7.04 -16.41
N PRO A 202 8.66 7.55 -17.45
CA PRO A 202 8.50 6.83 -18.71
C PRO A 202 9.74 6.98 -19.61
N LEU A 203 10.12 5.91 -20.30
CA LEU A 203 11.18 5.92 -21.32
C LEU A 203 10.60 6.26 -22.71
N THR A 204 10.23 7.53 -22.88
CA THR A 204 9.94 8.11 -24.21
C THR A 204 11.22 8.74 -24.79
N LEU A 205 11.18 9.29 -26.02
CA LEU A 205 12.32 10.03 -26.56
C LEU A 205 12.78 11.16 -25.64
N SER A 206 11.84 11.99 -25.15
CA SER A 206 12.14 13.02 -24.16
C SER A 206 12.53 12.43 -22.80
N GLY A 207 12.02 11.24 -22.45
CA GLY A 207 12.37 10.53 -21.23
C GLY A 207 13.80 10.00 -21.23
N LEU A 208 14.33 9.60 -22.39
CA LEU A 208 15.73 9.18 -22.53
C LEU A 208 16.69 10.34 -22.28
N ASP A 209 16.44 11.50 -22.89
CA ASP A 209 17.25 12.70 -22.68
C ASP A 209 17.21 13.11 -21.19
N PHE A 210 16.03 13.09 -20.58
CA PHE A 210 15.87 13.36 -19.15
C PHE A 210 16.63 12.36 -18.26
N LEU A 211 16.59 11.06 -18.60
CA LEU A 211 17.31 10.03 -17.87
C LEU A 211 18.83 10.27 -17.93
N LYS A 212 19.36 10.58 -19.11
CA LYS A 212 20.77 10.93 -19.32
C LYS A 212 21.17 12.15 -18.50
N GLU A 213 20.41 13.24 -18.59
CA GLU A 213 20.67 14.46 -17.83
C GLU A 213 20.64 14.22 -16.32
N ASN A 214 19.70 13.41 -15.83
CA ASN A 214 19.62 13.06 -14.41
C ASN A 214 20.86 12.27 -13.98
N ILE A 215 21.24 11.22 -14.73
CA ILE A 215 22.45 10.42 -14.46
C ILE A 215 23.70 11.31 -14.45
N GLU A 216 23.87 12.21 -15.44
CA GLU A 216 25.00 13.15 -15.48
C GLU A 216 25.05 14.06 -14.26
N GLN A 217 23.91 14.59 -13.84
CA GLN A 217 23.84 15.48 -12.68
C GLN A 217 24.23 14.74 -11.40
N LYS A 218 23.81 13.47 -11.24
CA LYS A 218 24.21 12.64 -10.09
C LYS A 218 25.71 12.42 -10.05
N GLU A 219 26.32 12.09 -11.18
CA GLU A 219 27.77 11.92 -11.27
C GLU A 219 28.51 13.22 -10.93
N LYS A 220 28.10 14.36 -11.50
CA LYS A 220 28.73 15.67 -11.27
C LYS A 220 28.61 16.11 -9.81
N ASN A 221 27.43 15.97 -9.21
CA ASN A 221 27.15 16.43 -7.85
C ASN A 221 27.88 15.59 -6.79
N SER A 222 28.07 14.30 -7.05
CA SER A 222 28.67 13.37 -6.11
C SER A 222 30.16 13.12 -6.35
N GLN A 223 30.79 13.78 -7.34
CA GLN A 223 32.16 13.47 -7.79
C GLN A 223 32.33 11.99 -8.18
N GLY A 224 31.38 11.48 -8.96
CA GLY A 224 31.18 10.08 -9.29
C GLY A 224 29.94 9.48 -8.64
N LEU A 225 29.48 8.32 -9.12
CA LEU A 225 28.35 7.60 -8.51
C LEU A 225 28.77 6.94 -7.19
N ASN A 226 28.72 7.70 -6.10
CA ASN A 226 29.09 7.23 -4.77
C ASN A 226 27.93 6.54 -4.02
N GLN A 227 26.76 6.48 -4.64
CA GLN A 227 25.55 5.85 -4.13
C GLN A 227 25.03 4.85 -5.17
N LEU A 228 24.27 3.87 -4.71
CA LEU A 228 23.41 3.05 -5.57
C LEU A 228 22.21 3.90 -5.99
N GLU A 229 22.17 4.28 -7.27
CA GLU A 229 21.08 5.05 -7.86
C GLU A 229 20.06 4.10 -8.48
N LEU A 230 18.82 4.18 -8.04
CA LEU A 230 17.71 3.32 -8.46
C LEU A 230 16.72 4.13 -9.29
N PHE A 231 16.40 3.66 -10.50
CA PHE A 231 15.50 4.32 -11.44
C PHE A 231 14.36 3.35 -11.82
N PRO A 232 13.15 3.54 -11.26
CA PRO A 232 11.93 2.91 -11.77
C PRO A 232 11.59 3.50 -13.15
N ILE A 233 11.60 2.69 -14.19
CA ILE A 233 11.39 3.14 -15.58
C ILE A 233 10.21 2.40 -16.19
N ASN A 234 9.27 3.14 -16.79
CA ASN A 234 8.17 2.57 -17.57
C ASN A 234 8.54 2.49 -19.05
N VAL A 235 8.53 1.29 -19.62
CA VAL A 235 8.77 1.01 -21.03
C VAL A 235 7.49 0.48 -21.67
N HIS A 236 6.68 1.35 -22.26
CA HIS A 236 5.42 1.00 -22.94
C HIS A 236 4.49 0.14 -22.08
N GLU A 237 4.02 0.67 -20.94
CA GLU A 237 3.13 -0.06 -20.01
C GLU A 237 3.77 -1.26 -19.30
N HIS A 238 5.08 -1.23 -19.12
CA HIS A 238 5.81 -2.22 -18.33
C HIS A 238 6.87 -1.55 -17.46
N TRP A 239 6.91 -1.85 -16.16
CA TRP A 239 7.90 -1.30 -15.24
C TRP A 239 9.14 -2.18 -15.15
N ILE A 240 10.30 -1.54 -15.22
CA ILE A 240 11.62 -2.12 -14.95
C ILE A 240 12.37 -1.27 -13.92
N LEU A 241 13.43 -1.84 -13.35
CA LEU A 241 14.34 -1.12 -12.48
C LEU A 241 15.72 -1.07 -13.16
N LEU A 242 16.21 0.13 -13.44
CA LEU A 242 17.62 0.36 -13.75
C LEU A 242 18.34 0.74 -12.45
N ALA A 243 19.43 0.06 -12.15
CA ALA A 243 20.30 0.37 -11.03
C ALA A 243 21.71 0.67 -11.52
N LEU A 244 22.28 1.78 -11.05
CA LEU A 244 23.65 2.20 -11.32
C LEU A 244 24.41 2.29 -10.01
N TYR A 245 25.60 1.70 -9.95
CA TYR A 245 26.40 1.72 -8.73
C TYR A 245 27.88 1.65 -9.05
N ARG A 246 28.72 2.07 -8.10
CA ARG A 246 30.16 1.89 -8.20
C ARG A 246 30.58 0.65 -7.44
N ASP A 247 31.17 -0.30 -8.14
CA ASP A 247 31.73 -1.50 -7.55
C ASP A 247 32.92 -1.12 -6.63
N GLN A 248 32.87 -1.55 -5.38
CA GLN A 248 33.84 -1.12 -4.37
C GLN A 248 35.24 -1.71 -4.59
N LEU A 249 35.35 -2.86 -5.27
CA LEU A 249 36.62 -3.56 -5.48
C LEU A 249 37.37 -3.03 -6.70
N THR A 250 36.66 -2.84 -7.81
CA THR A 250 37.18 -2.41 -9.10
C THR A 250 37.13 -0.90 -9.29
N GLN A 251 36.34 -0.19 -8.47
CA GLN A 251 36.09 1.25 -8.56
C GLN A 251 35.43 1.70 -9.87
N LYS A 252 34.92 0.76 -10.67
CA LYS A 252 34.17 1.01 -11.90
C LYS A 252 32.69 1.16 -11.62
N THR A 253 32.01 1.95 -12.43
CA THR A 253 30.55 1.99 -12.46
C THR A 253 30.03 0.74 -13.16
N ASP A 254 29.10 0.05 -12.53
CA ASP A 254 28.37 -1.08 -13.09
C ASP A 254 26.88 -0.75 -13.18
N SER A 255 26.15 -1.51 -14.00
CA SER A 255 24.74 -1.31 -14.23
C SER A 255 23.99 -2.64 -14.34
N VAL A 256 22.77 -2.63 -13.81
CA VAL A 256 21.86 -3.77 -13.89
C VAL A 256 20.44 -3.32 -14.16
N VAL A 257 19.78 -4.03 -15.07
CA VAL A 257 18.36 -3.89 -15.35
C VAL A 257 17.64 -5.12 -14.81
N PHE A 258 16.66 -4.89 -13.93
CA PHE A 258 15.76 -5.92 -13.43
C PHE A 258 14.40 -5.81 -14.13
N ASN A 259 13.99 -6.92 -14.74
CA ASN A 259 12.75 -7.06 -15.50
C ASN A 259 12.05 -8.36 -15.10
N SER A 260 10.88 -8.23 -14.48
CA SER A 260 10.06 -9.37 -14.04
C SER A 260 9.24 -10.04 -15.16
N PHE A 261 9.47 -9.66 -16.41
CA PHE A 261 8.77 -10.18 -17.59
C PHE A 261 9.73 -10.70 -18.65
N THR A 262 9.21 -10.99 -19.85
CA THR A 262 10.02 -11.42 -21.00
C THR A 262 11.02 -10.34 -21.41
N GLY A 263 12.02 -10.75 -22.20
CA GLY A 263 13.13 -9.90 -22.60
C GLY A 263 12.69 -8.58 -23.26
N LEU A 264 13.40 -7.50 -22.92
CA LEU A 264 13.24 -6.17 -23.52
C LEU A 264 13.60 -6.18 -25.01
N ALA A 265 12.88 -5.36 -25.78
CA ALA A 265 13.17 -5.12 -27.19
C ALA A 265 14.60 -4.55 -27.37
N PRO A 266 15.33 -4.92 -28.44
CA PRO A 266 16.70 -4.46 -28.65
C PRO A 266 16.87 -2.95 -28.57
N GLU A 267 15.91 -2.19 -29.10
CA GLU A 267 15.94 -0.72 -29.12
C GLU A 267 15.89 -0.14 -27.70
N ILE A 268 15.08 -0.74 -26.82
CA ILE A 268 14.99 -0.32 -25.41
C ILE A 268 16.30 -0.63 -24.67
N ARG A 269 16.92 -1.78 -24.95
CA ARG A 269 18.24 -2.11 -24.37
C ARG A 269 19.29 -1.11 -24.79
N GLU A 270 19.34 -0.79 -26.07
CA GLU A 270 20.27 0.20 -26.61
C GLU A 270 20.08 1.56 -25.93
N GLN A 271 18.84 2.01 -25.76
CA GLN A 271 18.53 3.26 -25.05
C GLN A 271 19.00 3.25 -23.58
N LEU A 272 18.77 2.15 -22.85
CA LEU A 272 19.22 2.03 -21.47
C LEU A 272 20.75 1.98 -21.37
N MET A 273 21.41 1.24 -22.26
CA MET A 273 22.87 1.17 -22.33
C MET A 273 23.48 2.53 -22.68
N ASP A 274 22.91 3.25 -23.65
CA ASP A 274 23.30 4.61 -24.03
C ASP A 274 23.13 5.61 -22.87
N ALA A 275 22.05 5.50 -22.09
CA ALA A 275 21.87 6.30 -20.88
C ALA A 275 22.92 6.00 -19.80
N ALA A 276 23.21 4.72 -19.54
CA ALA A 276 24.22 4.32 -18.58
C ALA A 276 25.66 4.58 -19.06
N GLN A 277 25.88 4.65 -20.38
CA GLN A 277 27.19 4.90 -20.97
C GLN A 277 27.73 6.29 -20.62
N VAL A 278 26.85 7.23 -20.29
CA VAL A 278 27.24 8.57 -19.85
C VAL A 278 28.15 8.54 -18.62
N VAL A 279 28.01 7.52 -17.77
CA VAL A 279 28.85 7.26 -16.59
C VAL A 279 29.78 6.05 -16.76
N GLY A 280 29.96 5.60 -18.02
CA GLY A 280 30.82 4.47 -18.39
C GLY A 280 30.27 3.08 -18.04
N ALA A 281 28.96 2.95 -17.82
CA ALA A 281 28.32 1.70 -17.37
C ALA A 281 27.43 1.04 -18.44
N GLY A 282 27.51 1.45 -19.72
CA GLY A 282 26.67 0.90 -20.78
C GLY A 282 27.14 -0.46 -21.32
N ASP A 283 28.44 -0.59 -21.59
CA ASP A 283 29.02 -1.74 -22.32
C ASP A 283 28.86 -3.11 -21.64
N ASN A 284 28.78 -3.15 -20.30
CA ASN A 284 28.70 -4.39 -19.52
C ASN A 284 27.37 -4.52 -18.75
N MET A 285 26.33 -3.80 -19.17
CA MET A 285 25.04 -3.80 -18.49
C MET A 285 24.48 -5.22 -18.34
N THR A 286 24.20 -5.60 -17.11
CA THR A 286 23.59 -6.90 -16.81
C THR A 286 22.08 -6.80 -16.92
N PHE A 287 21.46 -7.70 -17.68
CA PHE A 287 20.00 -7.81 -17.78
C PHE A 287 19.53 -9.06 -17.03
N ILE A 288 18.73 -8.85 -15.98
CA ILE A 288 18.07 -9.92 -15.20
C ILE A 288 16.61 -9.95 -15.65
N GLU A 289 16.27 -10.94 -16.46
CA GLU A 289 14.97 -10.99 -17.15
C GLU A 289 14.37 -12.40 -17.12
N GLY A 290 13.05 -12.46 -17.05
CA GLY A 290 12.29 -13.70 -17.06
C GLY A 290 10.93 -13.50 -16.42
N ASN A 291 9.92 -14.16 -16.97
CA ASN A 291 8.54 -14.00 -16.52
C ASN A 291 8.34 -14.63 -15.13
N ILE A 292 8.21 -13.78 -14.11
CA ILE A 292 7.83 -14.16 -12.75
C ILE A 292 6.43 -13.62 -12.37
N GLN A 293 5.68 -13.12 -13.36
CA GLN A 293 4.36 -12.49 -13.20
C GLN A 293 3.18 -13.45 -13.42
N GLN A 294 3.43 -14.75 -13.59
CA GLN A 294 2.38 -15.74 -13.94
C GLN A 294 1.17 -15.68 -12.99
N TYR A 295 1.40 -15.53 -11.68
CA TYR A 295 0.36 -15.43 -10.66
C TYR A 295 0.23 -14.02 -10.07
N VAL A 296 0.92 -13.05 -10.69
CA VAL A 296 0.96 -11.63 -10.31
C VAL A 296 0.80 -10.80 -11.60
N PRO A 297 -0.37 -10.88 -12.28
CA PRO A 297 -0.58 -10.23 -13.57
C PRO A 297 -0.41 -8.70 -13.47
N ASN A 298 0.24 -8.11 -14.46
CA ASN A 298 0.64 -6.69 -14.47
C ASN A 298 1.30 -6.27 -13.14
N GLY A 299 2.10 -7.19 -12.59
CA GLY A 299 2.80 -7.05 -11.32
C GLY A 299 4.17 -6.39 -11.46
N CYS A 300 4.57 -5.95 -12.66
CA CYS A 300 5.90 -5.38 -12.91
C CYS A 300 6.28 -4.26 -11.95
N GLY A 301 5.35 -3.35 -11.63
CA GLY A 301 5.57 -2.30 -10.63
C GLY A 301 5.76 -2.85 -9.21
N LEU A 302 5.02 -3.91 -8.83
CA LEU A 302 5.18 -4.58 -7.53
C LEU A 302 6.57 -5.22 -7.41
N PHE A 303 7.04 -5.86 -8.48
CA PHE A 303 8.36 -6.47 -8.52
C PHE A 303 9.49 -5.44 -8.52
N VAL A 304 9.30 -4.27 -9.14
CA VAL A 304 10.25 -3.15 -9.05
C VAL A 304 10.36 -2.66 -7.60
N LEU A 305 9.23 -2.48 -6.91
CA LEU A 305 9.21 -2.04 -5.51
C LEU A 305 9.84 -3.08 -4.58
N GLU A 306 9.53 -4.36 -4.76
CA GLU A 306 10.16 -5.44 -3.98
C GLU A 306 11.66 -5.56 -4.27
N ALA A 307 12.10 -5.34 -5.52
CA ALA A 307 13.51 -5.29 -5.87
C ALA A 307 14.23 -4.12 -5.17
N ILE A 308 13.63 -2.92 -5.17
CA ILE A 308 14.14 -1.76 -4.43
C ILE A 308 14.25 -2.09 -2.93
N LYS A 309 13.21 -2.67 -2.33
CA LYS A 309 13.20 -3.09 -0.93
C LYS A 309 14.31 -4.09 -0.61
N LYS A 310 14.52 -5.09 -1.47
CA LYS A 310 15.62 -6.06 -1.30
C LYS A 310 16.99 -5.39 -1.33
N LEU A 311 17.20 -4.42 -2.22
CA LEU A 311 18.44 -3.65 -2.31
C LEU A 311 18.67 -2.76 -1.07
N THR A 312 17.63 -2.11 -0.55
CA THR A 312 17.73 -1.26 0.64
C THR A 312 17.94 -2.05 1.92
N GLU A 313 17.40 -3.27 2.02
CA GLU A 313 17.59 -4.17 3.16
C GLU A 313 18.96 -4.88 3.16
N ASN A 314 19.65 -4.97 2.01
CA ASN A 314 20.86 -5.79 1.84
C ASN A 314 22.06 -4.98 1.30
N THR A 315 22.29 -3.78 1.82
CA THR A 315 23.26 -2.79 1.29
C THR A 315 24.73 -3.22 1.21
N GLN A 316 25.10 -4.34 1.84
CA GLN A 316 26.46 -4.87 1.88
C GLN A 316 26.71 -5.97 0.83
N GLN A 317 25.66 -6.43 0.15
CA GLN A 317 25.76 -7.46 -0.89
C GLN A 317 25.77 -6.80 -2.27
N ASP A 318 26.33 -7.51 -3.25
CA ASP A 318 26.34 -7.04 -4.64
C ASP A 318 24.89 -6.92 -5.18
N PRO A 319 24.51 -5.77 -5.76
CA PRO A 319 23.17 -5.56 -6.32
C PRO A 319 22.74 -6.61 -7.34
N ILE A 320 23.65 -7.08 -8.20
CA ILE A 320 23.34 -8.08 -9.22
C ILE A 320 22.98 -9.42 -8.55
N ASP A 321 23.75 -9.84 -7.54
CA ASP A 321 23.49 -11.09 -6.81
C ASP A 321 22.17 -11.06 -6.02
N ILE A 322 21.84 -9.93 -5.38
CA ILE A 322 20.56 -9.72 -4.69
C ILE A 322 19.40 -9.93 -5.67
N LEU A 323 19.45 -9.25 -6.82
CA LEU A 323 18.39 -9.25 -7.82
C LEU A 323 18.26 -10.59 -8.54
N LYS A 324 19.37 -11.27 -8.86
CA LYS A 324 19.37 -12.63 -9.42
C LYS A 324 18.75 -13.63 -8.45
N THR A 325 19.12 -13.54 -7.18
CA THR A 325 18.59 -14.42 -6.13
C THR A 325 17.08 -14.19 -5.97
N PHE A 326 16.64 -12.93 -5.94
CA PHE A 326 15.21 -12.61 -5.90
C PHE A 326 14.44 -13.16 -7.11
N HIS A 327 14.93 -12.89 -8.32
CA HIS A 327 14.34 -13.36 -9.58
C HIS A 327 14.21 -14.89 -9.61
N LYS A 328 15.26 -15.60 -9.18
CA LYS A 328 15.30 -17.06 -9.15
C LYS A 328 14.37 -17.66 -8.10
N ASN A 329 14.34 -17.10 -6.90
CA ASN A 329 13.65 -17.72 -5.77
C ASN A 329 12.15 -17.42 -5.75
N PHE A 330 11.70 -16.31 -6.34
CA PHE A 330 10.27 -15.96 -6.30
C PHE A 330 9.36 -17.02 -6.96
N PRO A 331 9.68 -17.58 -8.14
CA PRO A 331 8.89 -18.65 -8.74
C PRO A 331 8.82 -19.95 -7.94
N GLU A 332 9.74 -20.16 -6.99
CA GLU A 332 9.75 -21.35 -6.12
C GLU A 332 8.66 -21.29 -5.03
N LYS A 333 8.07 -20.10 -4.81
CA LYS A 333 6.92 -19.90 -3.91
C LYS A 333 5.68 -20.61 -4.42
N SER A 334 4.81 -21.03 -3.50
CA SER A 334 3.52 -21.61 -3.86
C SER A 334 2.65 -20.60 -4.62
N VAL A 335 1.67 -21.09 -5.37
CA VAL A 335 0.71 -20.23 -6.10
C VAL A 335 0.00 -19.29 -5.12
N GLU A 336 -0.38 -19.81 -3.95
CA GLU A 336 -1.03 -19.04 -2.89
C GLU A 336 -0.12 -17.92 -2.36
N GLU A 337 1.16 -18.20 -2.13
CA GLU A 337 2.13 -17.18 -1.68
C GLU A 337 2.34 -16.08 -2.73
N GLN A 338 2.36 -16.43 -4.02
CA GLN A 338 2.49 -15.45 -5.10
C GLN A 338 1.22 -14.59 -5.25
N GLN A 339 0.04 -15.20 -5.11
CA GLN A 339 -1.23 -14.47 -5.11
C GLN A 339 -1.37 -13.58 -3.87
N GLU A 340 -0.92 -14.06 -2.72
CA GLU A 340 -0.87 -13.28 -1.48
C GLU A 340 0.07 -12.08 -1.63
N PHE A 341 1.26 -12.27 -2.20
CA PHE A 341 2.16 -11.18 -2.58
C PHE A 341 1.45 -10.15 -3.46
N ASN A 342 0.73 -10.57 -4.51
CA ASN A 342 0.01 -9.65 -5.40
C ASN A 342 -1.04 -8.82 -4.64
N ILE A 343 -1.86 -9.47 -3.82
CA ILE A 343 -2.96 -8.83 -3.11
C ILE A 343 -2.44 -7.89 -2.02
N GLN A 344 -1.51 -8.35 -1.19
CA GLN A 344 -0.98 -7.57 -0.07
C GLN A 344 -0.24 -6.33 -0.54
N ASN A 345 0.67 -6.46 -1.51
CA ASN A 345 1.44 -5.31 -2.01
C ASN A 345 0.54 -4.27 -2.69
N ARG A 346 -0.54 -4.68 -3.39
CA ARG A 346 -1.51 -3.71 -3.95
C ARG A 346 -2.33 -2.98 -2.89
N ARG A 347 -2.59 -3.62 -1.75
CA ARG A 347 -3.23 -2.97 -0.59
C ARG A 347 -2.27 -1.96 0.04
N GLU A 348 -1.01 -2.34 0.25
CA GLU A 348 0.01 -1.45 0.82
C GLU A 348 0.29 -0.23 -0.06
N LEU A 349 0.41 -0.43 -1.38
CA LEU A 349 0.52 0.65 -2.36
C LEU A 349 -0.55 1.72 -2.17
N PHE A 350 -1.81 1.28 -2.02
CA PHE A 350 -2.90 2.22 -1.78
C PHE A 350 -2.74 2.95 -0.46
N SER A 351 -2.33 2.27 0.62
CA SER A 351 -2.11 2.91 1.93
C SER A 351 -1.08 4.03 1.83
N ASN A 352 0.06 3.75 1.20
CA ASN A 352 1.17 4.70 1.11
C ASN A 352 0.84 5.85 0.15
N TYR A 353 0.19 5.56 -0.97
CA TYR A 353 -0.38 6.59 -1.84
C TYR A 353 -1.36 7.50 -1.08
N TYR A 354 -2.34 6.90 -0.39
CA TYR A 354 -3.32 7.66 0.38
C TYR A 354 -2.65 8.54 1.44
N ASP A 355 -1.70 7.98 2.18
CA ASP A 355 -0.96 8.72 3.20
C ASP A 355 -0.20 9.89 2.57
N ASP A 356 0.58 9.69 1.49
CA ASP A 356 1.31 10.76 0.77
C ASP A 356 0.38 11.89 0.29
N GLN A 357 -0.77 11.55 -0.30
CA GLN A 357 -1.74 12.55 -0.77
C GLN A 357 -2.47 13.29 0.35
N HIS A 358 -2.52 12.72 1.56
CA HIS A 358 -3.30 13.23 2.69
C HIS A 358 -2.45 13.56 3.94
N HIS A 359 -1.12 13.61 3.82
CA HIS A 359 -0.19 14.08 4.86
C HIS A 359 -0.21 15.60 5.10
N LEU A 360 -1.18 16.34 4.53
CA LEU A 360 -1.33 17.79 4.66
C LEU A 360 -2.37 18.28 5.67
N PHE A 361 -2.83 17.46 6.63
CA PHE A 361 -3.71 17.92 7.72
C PHE A 361 -3.37 17.37 9.10
#